data_AF-A0A1R4FX11-F1
#
_entry.id   AF-A0A1R4FX11-F1
#
_cell.length_a   1.000
_cell.length_b   1.000
_cell.length_c   1.000
_cell.angle_alpha   90.00
_cell.angle_beta   90.00
_cell.angle_gamma   90.00
#
_symmetry.space_group_name_H-M   'P 1'
#
loop_
_entity.id
_entity.type
_entity.pdbx_description
1 polymer ?
#
loop_
_entity_poly.entity_id
_entity_poly.type
_entity_poly.pdbx_seq_one_letter_code
_entity_poly.pdbx_strand_id
1 'polypeptide(L)'
;MTRIVADRYSAFASLIRSDEADPVEAMQPFLTETERFMRATSGADWYELLLSLHVTSGLLIDFLIAYAGGLPESYRGPVLRALERETGQPILSSMLRTVVEANPRLGSRLALWGRRLVGDTLLQMYIAVNGGDSSTLADNAPGEGLLEPAFNDIVAGHSRRMDALGLTA
;
A
#
# COMPACT_ATOMS: atom_id res chain seq x y z
N MET A 1 -9.94 -6.53 10.85
CA MET A 1 -9.00 -5.53 10.31
C MET A 1 -8.05 -4.98 11.38
N THR A 2 -8.53 -4.40 12.49
CA THR A 2 -7.66 -3.79 13.52
C THR A 2 -6.58 -4.74 14.08
N ARG A 3 -6.93 -6.00 14.36
CA ARG A 3 -5.96 -7.02 14.81
C ARG A 3 -4.82 -7.23 13.80
N ILE A 4 -5.15 -7.35 12.51
CA ILE A 4 -4.16 -7.57 11.43
C ILE A 4 -3.12 -6.44 11.40
N VAL A 5 -3.60 -5.19 11.48
CA VAL A 5 -2.73 -4.01 11.46
C VAL A 5 -1.86 -3.95 12.73
N ALA A 6 -2.44 -4.21 13.90
CA ALA A 6 -1.73 -4.21 15.18
C ALA A 6 -0.66 -5.32 15.25
N ASP A 7 -0.97 -6.52 14.76
CA ASP A 7 -0.04 -7.65 14.70
C ASP A 7 1.15 -7.32 13.78
N ARG A 8 0.88 -6.73 12.62
CA ARG A 8 1.92 -6.30 11.67
C ARG A 8 2.79 -5.18 12.24
N TYR A 9 2.17 -4.17 12.84
CA TYR A 9 2.90 -3.10 13.54
C TYR A 9 3.82 -3.68 14.62
N SER A 10 3.31 -4.60 15.45
CA SER A 10 4.09 -5.22 16.52
C SER A 10 5.28 -6.01 15.99
N ALA A 11 5.14 -6.68 14.85
CA ALA A 11 6.24 -7.38 14.19
C ALA A 11 7.34 -6.42 13.73
N PHE A 12 6.98 -5.34 13.02
CA PHE A 12 7.96 -4.34 12.57
C PHE A 12 8.61 -3.57 13.74
N ALA A 13 7.83 -3.18 14.73
CA ALA A 13 8.33 -2.51 15.93
C ALA A 13 9.34 -3.39 16.70
N SER A 14 9.18 -4.71 16.65
CA SER A 14 10.15 -5.64 17.27
C SER A 14 11.46 -5.72 16.49
N LEU A 15 11.43 -5.58 15.16
CA LEU A 15 12.64 -5.51 14.33
C LEU A 15 13.39 -4.19 14.53
N ILE A 16 12.67 -3.07 14.60
CA ILE A 16 13.29 -1.77 14.87
C ILE A 16 13.97 -1.78 16.26
N ARG A 17 13.31 -2.36 17.26
CA ARG A 17 13.89 -2.50 18.60
C ARG A 17 15.11 -3.41 18.66
N SER A 18 15.23 -4.42 17.78
CA SER A 18 16.44 -5.26 17.74
C SER A 18 17.67 -4.51 17.24
N ASP A 19 17.48 -3.39 16.56
CA ASP A 19 18.53 -2.46 16.13
C ASP A 19 18.75 -1.32 17.15
N GLU A 20 18.24 -1.48 18.38
CA GLU A 20 18.32 -0.49 19.47
C GLU A 20 17.68 0.87 19.16
N ALA A 21 16.79 0.93 18.16
CA ALA A 21 16.03 2.14 17.81
C ALA A 21 14.62 2.14 18.43
N ASP A 22 14.10 3.34 18.69
CA ASP A 22 12.70 3.52 19.08
C ASP A 22 11.77 3.48 17.85
N PRO A 23 10.75 2.61 17.80
CA PRO A 23 9.84 2.52 16.67
C PRO A 23 9.04 3.80 16.39
N VAL A 24 8.67 4.57 17.42
CA VAL A 24 7.91 5.81 17.23
C VAL A 24 8.79 6.86 16.60
N GLU A 25 10.01 7.06 17.11
CA GLU A 25 10.99 7.96 16.53
C GLU A 25 11.35 7.57 15.09
N ALA A 26 11.54 6.28 14.80
CA ALA A 26 11.86 5.79 13.46
C ALA A 26 10.74 6.05 12.43
N MET A 27 9.48 6.02 12.84
CA MET A 27 8.34 6.30 11.96
C MET A 27 8.01 7.78 11.85
N GLN A 28 8.42 8.61 12.82
CA GLN A 28 8.07 10.03 12.91
C GLN A 28 8.31 10.82 11.61
N PRO A 29 9.42 10.63 10.87
CA PRO A 29 9.66 11.35 9.62
C PRO A 29 8.59 11.11 8.55
N PHE A 30 7.89 9.97 8.58
CA PHE A 30 6.91 9.59 7.56
C PHE A 30 5.47 9.97 7.93
N LEU A 31 5.23 10.49 9.14
CA LEU A 31 3.89 10.73 9.67
C LEU A 31 3.09 11.69 8.79
N THR A 32 3.65 12.87 8.48
CA THR A 32 2.97 13.93 7.73
C THR A 32 2.53 13.46 6.34
N GLU A 33 3.42 12.78 5.61
CA GLU A 33 3.12 12.30 4.27
C GLU A 33 2.16 11.10 4.30
N THR A 34 2.27 10.23 5.31
CA THR A 34 1.29 9.16 5.53
C THR A 34 -0.11 9.73 5.81
N GLU A 35 -0.23 10.79 6.61
CA GLU A 35 -1.50 11.46 6.85
C GLU A 35 -2.05 12.13 5.59
N ARG A 36 -1.18 12.76 4.78
CA ARG A 36 -1.57 13.33 3.49
C ARG A 36 -2.12 12.24 2.58
N PHE A 37 -1.43 11.12 2.48
CA PHE A 37 -1.86 9.95 1.72
C PHE A 37 -3.20 9.40 2.20
N MET A 38 -3.38 9.24 3.52
CA MET A 38 -4.67 8.80 4.09
C MET A 38 -5.82 9.75 3.76
N ARG A 39 -5.59 11.07 3.80
CA ARG A 39 -6.60 12.06 3.40
C ARG A 39 -6.92 11.95 1.91
N ALA A 40 -5.89 11.89 1.07
CA ALA A 40 -6.02 11.81 -0.39
C ALA A 40 -6.76 10.54 -0.85
N THR A 41 -6.62 9.44 -0.11
CA THR A 41 -7.20 8.13 -0.43
C THR A 41 -8.47 7.80 0.35
N SER A 42 -8.99 8.72 1.18
CA SER A 42 -10.18 8.46 2.00
C SER A 42 -11.47 8.21 1.19
N GLY A 43 -11.54 8.74 -0.03
CA GLY A 43 -12.71 8.62 -0.90
C GLY A 43 -13.87 9.52 -0.47
N ALA A 44 -14.89 9.63 -1.32
CA ALA A 44 -16.07 10.46 -1.07
C ALA A 44 -17.12 9.78 -0.18
N ASP A 45 -17.09 8.45 -0.07
CA ASP A 45 -18.03 7.68 0.73
C ASP A 45 -17.46 6.31 1.14
N TRP A 46 -18.30 5.51 1.79
CA TRP A 46 -17.96 4.18 2.28
C TRP A 46 -17.45 3.22 1.18
N TYR A 47 -18.00 3.29 -0.03
CA TYR A 47 -17.62 2.37 -1.11
C TYR A 47 -16.25 2.71 -1.68
N GLU A 48 -15.99 4.00 -1.86
CA GLU A 48 -14.67 4.47 -2.25
C GLU A 48 -13.63 4.18 -1.17
N LEU A 49 -13.98 4.35 0.11
CA LEU A 49 -13.10 3.96 1.22
C LEU A 49 -12.78 2.45 1.22
N LEU A 50 -13.78 1.59 1.01
CA LEU A 50 -13.56 0.15 0.88
C LEU A 50 -12.62 -0.19 -0.28
N LEU A 51 -12.81 0.44 -1.44
CA LEU A 51 -11.92 0.25 -2.58
C LEU A 51 -10.52 0.78 -2.30
N SER A 52 -10.40 1.93 -1.65
CA SER A 52 -9.12 2.49 -1.22
C SER A 52 -8.37 1.52 -0.33
N LEU A 53 -9.01 0.96 0.69
CA LEU A 53 -8.40 -0.04 1.55
C LEU A 53 -7.92 -1.25 0.76
N HIS A 54 -8.70 -1.74 -0.21
CA HIS A 54 -8.34 -2.90 -1.02
C HIS A 54 -7.16 -2.63 -1.96
N VAL A 55 -7.23 -1.52 -2.70
CA VAL A 55 -6.26 -1.16 -3.73
C VAL A 55 -4.94 -0.71 -3.12
N THR A 56 -4.98 0.25 -2.18
CA THR A 56 -3.77 0.82 -1.58
C THR A 56 -3.01 -0.23 -0.77
N SER A 57 -3.69 -1.04 0.06
CA SER A 57 -3.02 -2.09 0.81
C SER A 57 -2.46 -3.19 -0.08
N GLY A 58 -3.13 -3.55 -1.17
CA GLY A 58 -2.62 -4.52 -2.14
C GLY A 58 -1.36 -4.02 -2.83
N LEU A 59 -1.40 -2.80 -3.36
CA LEU A 59 -0.26 -2.13 -3.98
C LEU A 59 0.92 -2.02 -3.01
N LEU A 60 0.70 -1.51 -1.80
CA LEU A 60 1.76 -1.32 -0.81
C LEU A 60 2.35 -2.66 -0.34
N ILE A 61 1.55 -3.72 -0.19
CA ILE A 61 2.07 -5.05 0.17
C ILE A 61 2.92 -5.62 -0.98
N ASP A 62 2.46 -5.54 -2.24
CA ASP A 62 3.24 -6.00 -3.39
C ASP A 62 4.60 -5.27 -3.45
N PHE A 63 4.58 -3.95 -3.26
CA PHE A 63 5.79 -3.13 -3.17
C PHE A 63 6.70 -3.56 -2.02
N LEU A 64 6.18 -3.70 -0.80
CA LEU A 64 6.98 -4.04 0.38
C LEU A 64 7.58 -5.44 0.28
N ILE A 65 6.88 -6.40 -0.35
CA ILE A 65 7.41 -7.74 -0.62
C ILE A 65 8.56 -7.67 -1.62
N ALA A 66 8.38 -6.94 -2.73
CA ALA A 66 9.42 -6.77 -3.73
C ALA A 66 10.66 -6.06 -3.13
N TYR A 67 10.44 -5.01 -2.34
CA TYR A 67 11.49 -4.28 -1.65
C TYR A 67 12.23 -5.16 -0.64
N ALA A 68 11.51 -5.99 0.13
CA ALA A 68 12.10 -6.92 1.09
C ALA A 68 13.07 -7.93 0.44
N GLY A 69 12.88 -8.27 -0.84
CA GLY A 69 13.80 -9.13 -1.59
C GLY A 69 15.24 -8.60 -1.62
N GLY A 70 15.41 -7.28 -1.64
CA GLY A 70 16.72 -6.61 -1.65
C GLY A 70 17.38 -6.46 -0.28
N LEU A 71 16.69 -6.76 0.82
CA LEU A 71 17.24 -6.59 2.18
C LEU A 71 18.32 -7.63 2.52
N PRO A 72 19.22 -7.35 3.46
CA PRO A 72 20.10 -8.38 4.02
C PRO A 72 19.31 -9.57 4.58
N GLU A 73 19.89 -10.78 4.55
CA GLU A 73 19.20 -12.01 4.96
C GLU A 73 18.67 -11.96 6.40
N SER A 74 19.37 -11.25 7.30
CA SER A 74 18.94 -11.01 8.68
C SER A 74 17.58 -10.32 8.78
N TYR A 75 17.23 -9.47 7.82
CA TYR A 75 15.97 -8.71 7.81
C TYR A 75 14.94 -9.28 6.84
N ARG A 76 15.36 -9.83 5.69
CA ARG A 76 14.48 -10.33 4.63
C ARG A 76 13.43 -11.30 5.18
N GLY A 77 13.87 -12.38 5.84
CA GLY A 77 12.97 -13.41 6.36
C GLY A 77 11.93 -12.88 7.36
N PRO A 78 12.34 -12.17 8.43
CA PRO A 78 11.40 -11.57 9.37
C PRO A 78 10.43 -10.56 8.74
N VAL A 79 10.89 -9.70 7.83
CA VAL A 79 10.06 -8.71 7.13
C VAL A 79 9.01 -9.41 6.26
N LEU A 80 9.41 -10.37 5.43
CA LEU A 80 8.48 -11.12 4.59
C LEU A 80 7.43 -11.83 5.43
N ARG A 81 7.82 -12.50 6.53
CA ARG A 81 6.86 -13.12 7.46
C ARG A 81 5.88 -12.13 8.07
N ALA A 82 6.29 -10.89 8.33
CA ALA A 82 5.39 -9.85 8.85
C ALA A 82 4.40 -9.36 7.78
N LEU A 83 4.82 -9.30 6.51
CA LEU A 83 4.00 -8.89 5.38
C LEU A 83 2.99 -9.98 4.97
N GLU A 84 3.43 -11.25 4.93
CA GLU A 84 2.64 -12.42 4.53
C GLU A 84 1.60 -12.88 5.57
N ARG A 85 1.59 -12.28 6.76
CA ARG A 85 0.51 -12.50 7.74
C ARG A 85 -0.86 -12.20 7.15
N GLU A 86 -1.88 -12.83 7.74
CA GLU A 86 -3.29 -12.72 7.36
C GLU A 86 -3.66 -11.31 6.88
N THR A 87 -4.17 -11.21 5.65
CA THR A 87 -4.56 -9.94 5.05
C THR A 87 -6.07 -9.76 5.08
N GLY A 88 -6.53 -8.51 5.11
CA GLY A 88 -7.94 -8.17 4.94
C GLY A 88 -8.47 -8.38 3.51
N GLN A 89 -7.60 -8.74 2.57
CA GLN A 89 -7.91 -8.69 1.13
C GLN A 89 -9.07 -9.60 0.72
N PRO A 90 -9.19 -10.86 1.19
CA PRO A 90 -10.32 -11.70 0.82
C PRO A 90 -11.67 -11.11 1.25
N ILE A 91 -11.72 -10.49 2.44
CA ILE A 91 -12.92 -9.87 2.99
C ILE A 91 -13.30 -8.63 2.17
N LEU A 92 -12.34 -7.75 1.92
CA LEU A 92 -12.54 -6.52 1.14
C LEU A 92 -12.99 -6.85 -0.29
N SER A 93 -12.30 -7.80 -0.95
CA SER A 93 -12.64 -8.23 -2.31
C SER A 93 -14.04 -8.81 -2.38
N SER A 94 -14.42 -9.67 -1.43
CA SER A 94 -15.78 -10.24 -1.39
C SER A 94 -16.85 -9.17 -1.22
N MET A 95 -16.65 -8.19 -0.32
CA MET A 95 -17.60 -7.10 -0.12
C MET A 95 -17.73 -6.23 -1.37
N LEU A 96 -16.61 -5.85 -1.98
CA LEU A 96 -16.58 -5.02 -3.18
C LEU A 96 -17.26 -5.71 -4.37
N ARG A 97 -17.01 -7.02 -4.57
CA ARG A 97 -17.66 -7.78 -5.64
C ARG A 97 -19.19 -7.77 -5.49
N THR A 98 -19.70 -8.04 -4.28
CA THR A 98 -21.15 -7.98 -4.02
C THR A 98 -21.74 -6.59 -4.32
N VAL A 99 -21.01 -5.53 -3.96
CA VAL A 99 -21.44 -4.15 -4.23
C VAL A 99 -21.47 -3.83 -5.72
N VAL A 100 -20.42 -4.23 -6.47
CA VAL A 100 -20.31 -3.97 -7.91
C VAL A 100 -21.36 -4.76 -8.69
N GLU A 101 -21.58 -6.03 -8.35
CA GLU A 101 -22.59 -6.89 -8.97
C GLU A 101 -24.00 -6.34 -8.78
N ALA A 102 -24.30 -5.79 -7.60
CA ALA A 102 -25.62 -5.23 -7.28
C ALA A 102 -25.87 -3.85 -7.93
N ASN A 103 -24.82 -3.09 -8.27
CA ASN A 103 -24.95 -1.74 -8.80
C ASN A 103 -23.87 -1.40 -9.85
N PRO A 104 -24.18 -1.62 -11.15
CA PRO A 104 -23.23 -1.35 -12.24
C PRO A 104 -22.76 0.11 -12.34
N ARG A 105 -23.62 1.08 -11.98
CA ARG A 105 -23.25 2.52 -11.98
C ARG A 105 -22.19 2.81 -10.93
N LEU A 106 -22.32 2.18 -9.76
CA LEU A 106 -21.31 2.26 -8.72
C LEU A 106 -20.00 1.63 -9.18
N GLY A 107 -20.05 0.51 -9.90
CA GLY A 107 -18.88 -0.11 -10.54
C GLY A 107 -18.08 0.87 -11.41
N SER A 108 -18.75 1.61 -12.32
CA SER A 108 -18.05 2.59 -13.17
C SER A 108 -17.35 3.71 -12.36
N ARG A 109 -17.99 4.19 -11.30
CA ARG A 109 -17.39 5.20 -10.40
C ARG A 109 -16.18 4.61 -9.67
N LEU A 110 -16.31 3.40 -9.13
CA LEU A 110 -15.25 2.69 -8.44
C LEU A 110 -14.06 2.39 -9.36
N ALA A 111 -14.28 2.08 -10.63
CA ALA A 111 -13.20 1.92 -11.61
C ALA A 111 -12.38 3.21 -11.79
N LEU A 112 -13.05 4.37 -11.90
CA LEU A 112 -12.36 5.67 -12.01
C LEU A 112 -11.58 6.00 -10.74
N TRP A 113 -12.18 5.75 -9.57
CA TRP A 113 -11.50 5.92 -8.28
C TRP A 113 -10.27 5.01 -8.15
N GLY A 114 -10.40 3.73 -8.52
CA GLY A 114 -9.31 2.75 -8.56
C GLY A 114 -8.10 3.22 -9.36
N ARG A 115 -8.32 3.79 -10.55
CA ARG A 115 -7.25 4.38 -11.37
C ARG A 115 -6.54 5.55 -10.70
N ARG A 116 -7.31 6.44 -10.07
CA ARG A 116 -6.75 7.61 -9.37
C ARG A 116 -5.85 7.19 -8.22
N LEU A 117 -6.26 6.17 -7.45
CA LEU A 117 -5.51 5.68 -6.28
C LEU A 117 -4.10 5.20 -6.62
N VAL A 118 -3.86 4.72 -7.84
CA VAL A 118 -2.54 4.21 -8.26
C VAL A 118 -1.49 5.31 -8.12
N GLY A 119 -1.76 6.51 -8.63
CA GLY A 119 -0.82 7.64 -8.59
C GLY A 119 -0.46 8.05 -7.16
N ASP A 120 -1.46 8.22 -6.30
CA ASP A 120 -1.27 8.56 -4.89
C ASP A 120 -0.46 7.48 -4.16
N THR A 121 -0.70 6.20 -4.49
CA THR A 121 0.00 5.07 -3.83
C THR A 121 1.44 4.95 -4.31
N LEU A 122 1.71 5.17 -5.60
CA LEU A 122 3.07 5.18 -6.15
C LEU A 122 3.91 6.31 -5.54
N LEU A 123 3.32 7.49 -5.35
CA LEU A 123 3.99 8.60 -4.66
C LEU A 123 4.35 8.21 -3.22
N GLN A 124 3.44 7.54 -2.51
CA GLN A 124 3.71 7.06 -1.14
C GLN A 124 4.86 6.04 -1.10
N MET A 125 4.95 5.12 -2.07
CA MET A 125 6.07 4.18 -2.18
C MET A 125 7.39 4.91 -2.42
N TYR A 126 7.38 5.93 -3.27
CA TYR A 126 8.56 6.73 -3.56
C TYR A 126 9.06 7.46 -2.30
N ILE A 127 8.17 8.07 -1.53
CA ILE A 127 8.51 8.72 -0.24
C ILE A 127 9.07 7.69 0.75
N ALA A 128 8.50 6.48 0.81
CA ALA A 128 8.99 5.43 1.68
C ALA A 128 10.45 5.02 1.38
N VAL A 129 10.88 5.07 0.11
CA VAL A 129 12.25 4.72 -0.30
C VAL A 129 13.22 5.88 -0.17
N ASN A 130 12.79 7.10 -0.51
CA ASN A 130 13.68 8.27 -0.66
C ASN A 130 13.67 9.21 0.55
N GLY A 131 12.87 8.91 1.58
CA GLY A 131 12.82 9.66 2.84
C GLY A 131 11.50 10.40 3.04
N GLY A 132 11.13 10.61 4.31
CA GLY A 132 9.81 11.10 4.72
C GLY A 132 9.47 12.55 4.39
N ASP A 133 10.39 13.32 3.77
CA ASP A 133 10.12 14.68 3.34
C ASP A 133 9.93 14.76 1.82
N SER A 134 8.72 15.13 1.40
CA SER A 134 8.40 15.37 -0.01
C SER A 134 9.20 16.51 -0.66
N SER A 135 9.88 17.36 0.11
CA SER A 135 10.70 18.46 -0.41
C SER A 135 11.97 17.97 -1.11
N THR A 136 12.46 16.78 -0.78
CA THR A 136 13.62 16.14 -1.42
C THR A 136 13.28 15.47 -2.76
N LEU A 137 11.99 15.40 -3.12
CA LEU A 137 11.48 14.88 -4.39
C LEU A 137 11.83 15.80 -5.58
N ALA A 138 12.03 17.10 -5.33
CA ALA A 138 12.36 18.06 -6.39
C ALA A 138 13.78 17.84 -6.94
N ASP A 139 14.68 17.30 -6.11
CA ASP A 139 16.08 17.05 -6.46
C ASP A 139 16.32 15.64 -7.00
N ASN A 140 15.36 14.73 -6.81
CA ASN A 140 15.42 13.35 -7.30
C ASN A 140 14.16 13.08 -8.13
N ALA A 141 14.24 13.24 -9.46
CA ALA A 141 13.14 12.85 -10.33
C ALA A 141 12.82 11.34 -10.16
N PRO A 142 11.56 10.91 -10.35
CA PRO A 142 11.22 9.48 -10.37
C PRO A 142 11.77 8.83 -11.64
N GLY A 143 13.03 8.41 -11.58
CA GLY A 143 13.73 7.64 -12.58
C GLY A 143 15.11 7.32 -12.03
N GLU A 144 15.51 6.05 -12.04
CA GLU A 144 16.73 5.48 -11.43
C GLU A 144 16.64 5.05 -9.94
N GLY A 145 15.43 4.92 -9.38
CA GLY A 145 15.23 4.40 -8.01
C GLY A 145 15.01 2.88 -7.94
N LEU A 146 15.23 2.29 -6.74
CA LEU A 146 14.95 0.89 -6.37
C LEU A 146 13.55 0.35 -6.76
N LEU A 147 12.62 1.22 -7.16
CA LEU A 147 11.25 0.90 -7.58
C LEU A 147 11.14 0.37 -9.01
N GLU A 148 12.05 0.75 -9.92
CA GLU A 148 11.94 0.42 -11.35
C GLU A 148 11.78 -1.08 -11.64
N PRO A 149 12.55 -2.00 -11.01
CA PRO A 149 12.45 -3.43 -11.31
C PRO A 149 11.09 -4.04 -10.93
N ALA A 150 10.45 -3.52 -9.86
CA ALA A 150 9.20 -4.06 -9.32
C ALA A 150 7.94 -3.35 -9.84
N PHE A 151 8.10 -2.18 -10.48
CA PHE A 151 6.99 -1.33 -10.88
C PHE A 151 5.97 -2.06 -11.77
N ASN A 152 6.45 -2.76 -12.80
CA ASN A 152 5.58 -3.48 -13.73
C ASN A 152 4.76 -4.57 -13.03
N ASP A 153 5.36 -5.27 -12.08
CA ASP A 153 4.69 -6.34 -11.33
C ASP A 153 3.62 -5.78 -10.38
N ILE A 154 3.91 -4.65 -9.73
CA ILE A 154 2.97 -3.93 -8.86
C ILE A 154 1.74 -3.45 -9.65
N VAL A 155 1.96 -2.84 -10.81
CA VAL A 155 0.88 -2.37 -11.69
C VAL A 155 0.07 -3.55 -12.24
N ALA A 156 0.74 -4.63 -12.67
CA ALA A 156 0.05 -5.84 -13.11
C ALA A 156 -0.78 -6.49 -11.98
N GLY A 157 -0.27 -6.44 -10.74
CA GLY A 157 -1.01 -6.86 -9.54
C GLY A 157 -2.26 -6.03 -9.30
N HIS A 158 -2.20 -4.71 -9.54
CA HIS A 158 -3.36 -3.84 -9.48
C HIS A 158 -4.40 -4.16 -10.56
N SER A 159 -4.00 -4.34 -11.82
CA SER A 159 -4.93 -4.72 -12.89
C SER A 159 -5.68 -6.01 -12.55
N ARG A 160 -4.97 -7.05 -12.09
CA ARG A 160 -5.59 -8.31 -11.64
C ARG A 160 -6.60 -8.10 -10.49
N ARG A 161 -6.30 -7.22 -9.53
CA ARG A 161 -7.23 -6.90 -8.44
C ARG A 161 -8.49 -6.21 -8.94
N MET A 162 -8.38 -5.26 -9.86
CA MET A 162 -9.53 -4.57 -10.45
C MET A 162 -10.38 -5.53 -11.30
N ASP A 163 -9.73 -6.34 -12.14
CA ASP A 163 -10.40 -7.34 -12.97
C ASP A 163 -11.17 -8.36 -12.13
N ALA A 164 -10.61 -8.79 -11.00
CA ALA A 164 -11.27 -9.70 -10.07
C ALA A 164 -12.54 -9.12 -9.42
N LEU A 165 -12.72 -7.80 -9.45
CA LEU A 165 -13.93 -7.10 -9.01
C LEU A 165 -14.91 -6.83 -10.16
N GLY A 166 -14.57 -7.21 -11.40
CA GLY A 166 -15.33 -6.84 -12.60
C GLY A 166 -15.16 -5.37 -12.98
N LEU A 167 -14.07 -4.73 -12.54
CA LEU A 167 -13.76 -3.33 -12.80
C LEU A 167 -12.60 -3.22 -13.78
N THR A 168 -12.66 -2.23 -14.66
CA THR A 168 -11.50 -1.90 -15.50
C THR A 168 -10.51 -1.04 -14.72
N ALA A 169 -9.24 -1.42 -14.76
CA ALA A 169 -8.12 -0.56 -14.33
C ALA A 169 -7.84 0.55 -15.35
#